data_AF-K1T5Y9-F1
#
_entry.id   AF-K1T5Y9-F1
#
_cell.length_a   1.000
_cell.length_b   1.000
_cell.length_c   1.000
_cell.angle_alpha   90.00
_cell.angle_beta   90.00
_cell.angle_gamma   90.00
#
_symmetry.space_group_name_H-M   'P 1'
#
loop_
_entity.id
_entity.type
_entity.pdbx_description
1 polymer ?
#
loop_
_entity_poly.entity_id
_entity_poly.type
_entity_poly.pdbx_seq_one_letter_code
_entity_poly.pdbx_strand_id
1 'polypeptide(L)'
;MNKADKGETANTYEFQMATGADEILPLMVKGDLDIALVPANVASVLYHKTQGGVEVIDINTLGVLYMVSGEDGLTNFTDLKGKTIYLTGKGTTPDYVLQYLLTANGMSADDVILEYKSEATEVASVLAEDPTAIGLLPQPLLPQPAC
;
A
#
# COMPACT_ATOMS: atom_id res chain seq x y z
N MET A 1 22.68 1.39 -6.33
CA MET A 1 23.16 0.07 -6.77
C MET A 1 24.25 0.23 -7.83
N ASN A 2 23.96 0.23 -9.14
CA ASN A 2 24.98 0.19 -10.21
C ASN A 2 26.11 1.25 -10.14
N LYS A 3 25.83 2.49 -9.69
CA LYS A 3 26.87 3.51 -9.47
C LYS A 3 27.75 3.25 -8.23
N ALA A 4 27.16 2.72 -7.16
CA ALA A 4 27.89 2.36 -5.94
C ALA A 4 28.83 1.18 -6.19
N ASP A 5 28.36 0.18 -6.95
CA ASP A 5 29.15 -1.01 -7.33
C ASP A 5 30.40 -0.64 -8.17
N LYS A 6 30.31 0.47 -8.91
CA LYS A 6 31.41 1.03 -9.72
C LYS A 6 32.32 2.00 -8.95
N GLY A 7 32.04 2.26 -7.67
CA GLY A 7 32.79 3.23 -6.87
C GLY A 7 32.59 4.69 -7.32
N GLU A 8 31.49 5.00 -8.00
CA GLU A 8 31.19 6.34 -8.54
C GLU A 8 30.39 7.22 -7.54
N THR A 9 30.15 6.73 -6.34
CA THR A 9 29.43 7.44 -5.28
C THR A 9 30.38 8.02 -4.25
N ALA A 10 30.00 9.13 -3.61
CA ALA A 10 30.81 9.78 -2.58
C ALA A 10 31.06 8.89 -1.34
N ASN A 11 30.12 7.97 -1.06
CA ASN A 11 30.21 6.99 0.02
C ASN A 11 30.02 5.57 -0.55
N THR A 12 30.42 4.57 0.22
CA THR A 12 30.13 3.16 -0.05
C THR A 12 28.73 2.82 0.45
N TYR A 13 27.96 2.08 -0.36
CA TYR A 13 26.61 1.64 0.00
C TYR A 13 26.47 0.15 -0.29
N GLU A 14 25.92 -0.59 0.67
CA GLU A 14 25.45 -1.97 0.47
C GLU A 14 23.93 -1.96 0.37
N PHE A 15 23.38 -2.72 -0.57
CA PHE A 15 21.94 -2.80 -0.79
C PHE A 15 21.47 -4.23 -0.57
N GLN A 16 20.46 -4.38 0.28
CA GLN A 16 19.74 -5.64 0.48
C GLN A 16 18.30 -5.49 -0.01
N MET A 17 17.86 -6.45 -0.84
CA MET A 17 16.46 -6.58 -1.22
C MET A 17 15.77 -7.51 -0.24
N ALA A 18 14.66 -7.05 0.34
CA ALA A 18 13.77 -7.85 1.17
C ALA A 18 12.44 -8.04 0.44
N THR A 19 11.77 -9.17 0.66
CA THR A 19 10.48 -9.45 0.02
C THR A 19 9.31 -8.84 0.79
N GLY A 20 9.51 -8.55 2.08
CA GLY A 20 8.49 -8.00 2.97
C GLY A 20 9.06 -7.16 4.11
N ALA A 21 8.17 -6.42 4.77
CA ALA A 21 8.52 -5.58 5.91
C ALA A 21 8.94 -6.38 7.15
N ASP A 22 8.44 -7.60 7.30
CA ASP A 22 8.76 -8.55 8.37
C ASP A 22 10.23 -9.00 8.37
N GLU A 23 10.89 -9.01 7.21
CA GLU A 23 12.34 -9.21 7.12
C GLU A 23 13.14 -7.98 7.55
N ILE A 24 12.64 -6.78 7.25
CA ILE A 24 13.34 -5.50 7.49
C ILE A 24 13.28 -5.10 8.98
N LEU A 25 12.11 -5.27 9.61
CA LEU A 25 11.83 -4.80 10.96
C LEU A 25 12.86 -5.27 12.00
N PRO A 26 13.19 -6.58 12.10
CA PRO A 26 14.17 -7.07 13.09
C PRO A 26 15.58 -6.51 12.85
N LEU A 27 15.98 -6.34 11.58
CA LEU A 27 17.31 -5.85 11.22
C LEU A 27 17.49 -4.37 11.59
N MET A 28 16.47 -3.54 11.32
CA MET A 28 16.46 -2.14 11.76
C MET A 28 16.51 -2.03 13.29
N VAL A 29 15.72 -2.83 14.02
CA VAL A 29 15.69 -2.79 15.50
C VAL A 29 17.03 -3.24 16.11
N LYS A 30 17.70 -4.21 15.49
CA LYS A 30 19.01 -4.69 15.93
C LYS A 30 20.15 -3.72 15.62
N GLY A 31 19.95 -2.81 14.66
CA GLY A 31 20.97 -1.88 14.16
C GLY A 31 21.85 -2.49 13.05
N ASP A 32 21.38 -3.55 12.40
CA ASP A 32 22.09 -4.17 11.25
C ASP A 32 21.84 -3.39 9.94
N LEU A 33 20.90 -2.45 9.94
CA LEU A 33 20.57 -1.59 8.80
C LEU A 33 20.59 -0.11 9.23
N ASP A 34 21.23 0.73 8.42
CA ASP A 34 21.27 2.19 8.65
C ASP A 34 20.04 2.91 8.09
N ILE A 35 19.54 2.47 6.93
CA ILE A 35 18.42 3.07 6.20
C ILE A 35 17.53 1.97 5.63
N ALA A 36 16.22 2.10 5.79
CA ALA A 36 15.25 1.19 5.18
C ALA A 36 14.16 1.94 4.41
N LEU A 37 13.81 1.41 3.24
CA LEU A 37 12.66 1.86 2.46
C LEU A 37 11.47 1.00 2.87
N VAL A 38 10.56 1.57 3.65
CA VAL A 38 9.40 0.86 4.20
C VAL A 38 8.10 1.66 4.00
N PRO A 39 6.94 0.99 3.97
CA PRO A 39 5.65 1.66 4.02
C PRO A 39 5.50 2.54 5.27
N ALA A 40 4.73 3.64 5.17
CA ALA A 40 4.57 4.60 6.27
C ALA A 40 3.99 4.00 7.57
N ASN A 41 3.09 3.01 7.45
CA ASN A 41 2.57 2.29 8.61
C ASN A 41 3.68 1.49 9.33
N VAL A 42 4.60 0.88 8.58
CA VAL A 42 5.77 0.17 9.12
C VAL A 42 6.75 1.14 9.77
N ALA A 43 7.00 2.30 9.16
CA ALA A 43 7.84 3.35 9.76
C ALA A 43 7.28 3.79 11.12
N SER A 44 5.96 3.96 11.24
CA SER A 44 5.30 4.26 12.52
C SER A 44 5.53 3.15 13.55
N VAL A 45 5.40 1.87 13.17
CA VAL A 45 5.68 0.74 14.07
C VAL A 45 7.13 0.73 14.54
N LEU A 46 8.08 0.97 13.64
CA LEU A 46 9.50 1.06 13.98
C LEU A 46 9.78 2.17 14.98
N TYR A 47 9.27 3.39 14.74
CA TYR A 47 9.42 4.53 15.65
C TYR A 47 8.97 4.20 17.07
N HIS A 48 7.80 3.58 17.22
CA HIS A 48 7.27 3.21 18.53
C HIS A 48 8.07 2.08 19.19
N LYS A 49 8.47 1.05 18.43
CA LYS A 49 9.26 -0.08 18.95
C LYS A 49 10.65 0.34 19.40
N THR A 50 11.29 1.25 18.69
CA THR A 50 12.62 1.78 19.01
C THR A 50 12.57 2.99 19.94
N GLN A 51 11.37 3.41 20.37
CA GLN A 51 11.15 4.58 21.24
C GLN A 51 11.79 5.86 20.69
N GLY A 52 11.61 6.10 19.40
CA GLY A 52 12.19 7.24 18.69
C GLY A 52 13.63 7.02 18.21
N GLY A 53 14.15 5.79 18.24
CA GLY A 53 15.48 5.45 17.71
C GLY A 53 15.58 5.45 16.18
N VAL A 54 14.50 5.77 15.47
CA VAL A 54 14.50 5.96 14.00
C VAL A 54 13.70 7.22 13.66
N GLU A 55 13.99 7.83 12.53
CA GLU A 55 13.26 9.00 12.01
C GLU A 55 12.94 8.82 10.53
N VAL A 56 11.82 9.40 10.08
CA VAL A 56 11.46 9.46 8.65
C VAL A 56 12.19 10.64 8.03
N ILE A 57 13.07 10.36 7.06
CA ILE A 57 13.88 11.38 6.40
C ILE A 57 13.34 11.83 5.04
N ASP A 58 12.52 11.00 4.38
CA ASP A 58 11.98 11.29 3.05
C ASP A 58 10.70 10.47 2.76
N ILE A 59 9.87 10.99 1.85
CA ILE A 59 8.73 10.29 1.25
C ILE A 59 9.04 10.07 -0.23
N ASN A 60 9.43 8.84 -0.57
CA ASN A 60 9.95 8.51 -1.88
C ASN A 60 8.86 8.26 -2.96
N THR A 61 7.60 8.06 -2.55
CA THR A 61 6.47 7.80 -3.46
C THR A 61 5.22 8.53 -3.00
N LEU A 62 4.44 9.07 -3.94
CA LEU A 62 3.13 9.69 -3.70
C LEU A 62 2.11 9.19 -4.71
N GLY A 63 0.84 9.10 -4.30
CA GLY A 63 -0.30 8.98 -5.23
C GLY A 63 -0.40 7.67 -6.02
N VAL A 64 0.01 6.54 -5.42
CA VAL A 64 0.02 5.24 -6.12
C VAL A 64 -1.25 4.42 -5.96
N LEU A 65 -2.17 4.76 -5.04
CA LEU A 65 -3.34 3.94 -4.69
C LEU A 65 -4.64 4.52 -5.26
N TYR A 66 -5.44 3.67 -5.92
CA TYR A 66 -6.66 4.08 -6.63
C TYR A 66 -7.83 3.15 -6.33
N MET A 67 -9.02 3.72 -6.24
CA MET A 67 -10.28 2.99 -6.26
C MET A 67 -10.85 3.03 -7.67
N VAL A 68 -11.20 1.87 -8.23
CA VAL A 68 -11.61 1.72 -9.62
C VAL A 68 -12.88 0.88 -9.70
N SER A 69 -13.80 1.31 -10.55
CA SER A 69 -14.98 0.55 -10.97
C SER A 69 -15.37 1.01 -12.37
N GLY A 70 -16.04 0.13 -13.12
CA GLY A 70 -16.77 0.50 -14.33
C GLY A 70 -18.22 0.91 -14.05
N GLU A 71 -18.68 0.84 -12.79
CA GLU A 71 -20.01 1.28 -12.38
C GLU A 71 -20.11 2.82 -12.38
N ASP A 72 -21.10 3.35 -13.09
CA ASP A 72 -21.44 4.76 -13.04
C ASP A 72 -22.15 5.15 -11.73
N GLY A 73 -22.02 6.41 -11.32
CA GLY A 73 -22.79 6.97 -10.20
C GLY A 73 -22.15 6.81 -8.82
N LEU A 74 -20.96 6.22 -8.73
CA LEU A 74 -20.13 6.24 -7.51
C LEU A 74 -19.42 7.59 -7.40
N THR A 75 -20.06 8.55 -6.71
CA THR A 75 -19.56 9.94 -6.62
C THR A 75 -19.12 10.32 -5.21
N ASN A 76 -19.54 9.56 -4.19
CA ASN A 76 -19.25 9.79 -2.78
C ASN A 76 -18.97 8.47 -2.06
N PHE A 77 -18.31 8.52 -0.90
CA PHE A 77 -18.04 7.31 -0.10
C PHE A 77 -19.32 6.56 0.30
N THR A 78 -20.40 7.27 0.59
CA THR A 78 -21.69 6.66 0.96
C THR A 78 -22.28 5.77 -0.12
N ASP A 79 -21.90 5.97 -1.38
CA ASP A 79 -22.34 5.15 -2.52
C ASP A 79 -21.73 3.74 -2.48
N LEU A 80 -20.68 3.54 -1.67
CA LEU A 80 -20.05 2.24 -1.43
C LEU A 80 -20.84 1.38 -0.43
N LYS A 81 -21.84 1.95 0.26
CA LYS A 81 -22.56 1.23 1.31
C LYS A 81 -23.23 -0.03 0.76
N GLY A 82 -22.95 -1.17 1.40
CA GLY A 82 -23.43 -2.50 1.02
C GLY A 82 -22.70 -3.12 -0.18
N LYS A 83 -21.70 -2.45 -0.76
CA LYS A 83 -20.93 -2.96 -1.90
C LYS A 83 -19.69 -3.75 -1.46
N THR A 84 -19.23 -4.62 -2.36
CA THR A 84 -17.98 -5.37 -2.18
C THR A 84 -16.80 -4.58 -2.75
N ILE A 85 -15.75 -4.40 -1.95
CA ILE A 85 -14.49 -3.79 -2.34
C ILE A 85 -13.41 -4.87 -2.32
N TYR A 86 -12.82 -5.11 -3.48
CA TYR A 86 -11.73 -6.05 -3.68
C TYR A 86 -10.38 -5.35 -3.47
N LEU A 87 -9.55 -5.88 -2.59
CA LEU A 87 -8.25 -5.28 -2.25
C LEU A 87 -7.25 -6.35 -1.82
N THR A 88 -6.00 -5.97 -1.57
CA THR A 88 -4.98 -6.87 -1.05
C THR A 88 -4.43 -6.38 0.28
N GLY A 89 -3.72 -7.26 1.00
CA GLY A 89 -2.93 -6.87 2.16
C GLY A 89 -3.77 -6.36 3.33
N LYS A 90 -4.53 -7.25 3.98
CA LYS A 90 -5.19 -6.92 5.25
C LYS A 90 -4.18 -6.42 6.28
N GLY A 91 -4.47 -5.30 6.93
CA GLY A 91 -3.57 -4.63 7.87
C GLY A 91 -2.38 -3.92 7.22
N THR A 92 -2.38 -3.75 5.90
CA THR A 92 -1.37 -2.96 5.19
C THR A 92 -1.89 -1.56 4.86
N THR A 93 -1.05 -0.69 4.27
CA THR A 93 -1.40 0.71 4.01
C THR A 93 -2.72 0.89 3.24
N PRO A 94 -3.00 0.18 2.12
CA PRO A 94 -4.30 0.27 1.44
C PRO A 94 -5.51 0.04 2.35
N ASP A 95 -5.46 -0.98 3.20
CA ASP A 95 -6.54 -1.32 4.15
C ASP A 95 -6.73 -0.22 5.20
N TYR A 96 -5.64 0.26 5.81
CA TYR A 96 -5.72 1.36 6.77
C TYR A 96 -6.23 2.66 6.14
N VAL A 97 -5.80 2.99 4.93
CA VAL A 97 -6.26 4.18 4.21
C VAL A 97 -7.75 4.07 3.89
N LEU A 98 -8.22 2.91 3.42
CA LEU A 98 -9.64 2.69 3.16
C LEU A 98 -10.49 2.87 4.42
N GLN A 99 -10.09 2.22 5.53
CA GLN A 99 -10.82 2.33 6.79
C GLN A 99 -10.83 3.75 7.35
N TYR A 100 -9.71 4.47 7.25
CA TYR A 100 -9.64 5.88 7.62
C TYR A 100 -10.60 6.73 6.78
N LEU A 101 -10.61 6.54 5.46
CA LEU A 101 -11.47 7.31 4.57
C LEU A 101 -12.96 6.98 4.75
N LEU A 102 -13.33 5.73 5.00
CA LEU A 102 -14.70 5.36 5.39
C LEU A 102 -15.12 6.13 6.66
N THR A 103 -14.29 6.08 7.69
CA THR A 103 -14.56 6.77 8.97
C THR A 103 -14.67 8.29 8.79
N ALA A 104 -13.76 8.89 8.02
CA ALA A 104 -13.76 10.33 7.73
C ALA A 104 -15.03 10.78 6.99
N ASN A 105 -15.71 9.86 6.31
CA ASN A 105 -16.96 10.11 5.59
C ASN A 105 -18.20 9.61 6.35
N GLY A 106 -18.10 9.36 7.66
CA GLY A 106 -19.23 8.95 8.50
C GLY A 106 -19.70 7.52 8.28
N MET A 107 -18.85 6.68 7.69
CA MET A 107 -19.07 5.25 7.50
C MET A 107 -18.16 4.42 8.41
N SER A 108 -18.35 3.11 8.39
CA SER A 108 -17.51 2.13 9.06
C SER A 108 -17.15 0.99 8.12
N ALA A 109 -16.21 0.12 8.53
CA ALA A 109 -15.89 -1.08 7.77
C ALA A 109 -17.10 -2.04 7.65
N ASP A 110 -18.05 -1.98 8.57
CA ASP A 110 -19.27 -2.80 8.55
C ASP A 110 -20.29 -2.32 7.50
N ASP A 111 -20.13 -1.11 6.99
CA ASP A 111 -20.98 -0.57 5.92
C ASP A 111 -20.59 -1.11 4.53
N VAL A 112 -19.48 -1.84 4.40
CA VAL A 112 -18.98 -2.39 3.12
C VAL A 112 -18.56 -3.85 3.30
N ILE A 113 -18.40 -4.59 2.21
CA ILE A 113 -17.86 -5.94 2.24
C ILE A 113 -16.42 -5.87 1.73
N LEU A 114 -15.44 -6.18 2.57
CA LEU A 114 -14.03 -6.19 2.17
C LEU A 114 -13.61 -7.60 1.76
N GLU A 115 -13.29 -7.79 0.47
CA GLU A 115 -12.81 -9.06 -0.06
C GLU A 115 -11.32 -8.98 -0.36
N TYR A 116 -10.51 -9.58 0.51
CA TYR A 116 -9.06 -9.57 0.39
C TYR A 116 -8.58 -10.67 -0.56
N LYS A 117 -7.98 -10.27 -1.67
CA LYS A 117 -7.29 -11.13 -2.65
C LYS A 117 -5.83 -11.36 -2.27
N SER A 118 -5.23 -12.40 -2.84
CA SER A 118 -3.85 -12.78 -2.51
C SER A 118 -2.83 -11.84 -3.16
N GLU A 119 -3.13 -11.37 -4.37
CA GLU A 119 -2.29 -10.47 -5.16
C GLU A 119 -3.14 -9.47 -5.96
N ALA A 120 -2.52 -8.36 -6.37
CA ALA A 120 -3.24 -7.27 -7.01
C ALA A 120 -3.70 -7.62 -8.44
N THR A 121 -3.04 -8.57 -9.09
CA THR A 121 -3.46 -9.16 -10.38
C THR A 121 -4.81 -9.88 -10.28
N GLU A 122 -5.13 -10.52 -9.15
CA GLU A 122 -6.46 -11.13 -8.95
C GLU A 122 -7.56 -10.07 -8.90
N VAL A 123 -7.31 -8.92 -8.24
CA VAL A 123 -8.27 -7.80 -8.21
C VAL A 123 -8.47 -7.23 -9.61
N ALA A 124 -7.39 -7.08 -10.39
CA ALA A 124 -7.46 -6.62 -11.77
C ALA A 124 -8.28 -7.59 -12.66
N SER A 125 -8.13 -8.91 -12.46
CA SER A 125 -8.95 -9.91 -13.16
C SER A 125 -10.43 -9.80 -12.82
N VAL A 126 -10.78 -9.61 -11.53
CA VAL A 126 -12.17 -9.41 -11.11
C VAL A 126 -12.77 -8.18 -11.79
N LEU A 127 -12.05 -7.06 -11.84
CA LEU A 127 -12.49 -5.83 -12.52
C LEU A 127 -12.68 -6.02 -14.03
N ALA A 128 -11.87 -6.88 -14.66
CA ALA A 128 -11.98 -7.18 -16.08
C ALA A 128 -13.18 -8.09 -16.41
N GLU A 129 -13.55 -8.99 -15.49
CA GLU A 129 -14.67 -9.92 -15.64
C GLU A 129 -16.01 -9.29 -15.26
N ASP A 130 -16.03 -8.42 -14.25
CA ASP A 130 -17.21 -7.74 -13.75
C ASP A 130 -17.00 -6.21 -13.73
N PRO A 131 -17.57 -5.48 -14.72
CA PRO A 131 -17.50 -4.02 -14.76
C PRO A 131 -18.12 -3.33 -13.54
N THR A 132 -18.99 -4.01 -12.79
CA THR A 132 -19.62 -3.46 -11.57
C THR A 132 -18.78 -3.67 -10.31
N ALA A 133 -17.70 -4.44 -10.40
CA ALA A 133 -16.79 -4.64 -9.27
C ALA A 133 -16.08 -3.33 -8.89
N ILE A 134 -15.74 -3.22 -7.61
CA ILE A 134 -14.96 -2.09 -7.07
C ILE A 134 -13.64 -2.63 -6.55
N GLY A 135 -12.54 -2.16 -7.10
CA GLY A 135 -11.19 -2.59 -6.74
C GLY A 135 -10.37 -1.44 -6.15
N LEU A 136 -9.59 -1.73 -5.10
CA LEU A 136 -8.59 -0.82 -4.55
C LEU A 136 -7.18 -1.34 -4.90
N LEU A 137 -6.48 -0.64 -5.80
CA LEU A 137 -5.27 -1.13 -6.45
C LEU A 137 -4.16 -0.08 -6.54
N PRO A 138 -2.88 -0.49 -6.41
CA PRO A 138 -1.75 0.37 -6.73
C PRO A 138 -1.46 0.41 -8.24
N GLN A 139 -0.87 1.51 -8.74
CA GLN A 139 -0.26 1.53 -10.08
C GLN A 139 0.94 0.55 -10.17
N PRO A 140 1.24 -0.01 -11.36
CA PRO A 140 0.59 0.20 -12.66
C PRO A 140 -0.58 -0.77 -12.94
N LEU A 141 -1.09 -1.48 -11.93
CA LEU A 141 -2.04 -2.58 -12.11
C LEU A 141 -3.48 -2.12 -12.39
N LEU A 142 -3.65 -0.85 -12.81
CA LEU A 142 -4.91 -0.33 -13.29
C LEU A 142 -5.19 -0.92 -14.67
N PRO A 143 -6.32 -1.63 -14.86
CA PRO A 143 -6.73 -2.06 -16.20
C PRO A 143 -6.87 -0.82 -17.10
N GLN A 144 -6.35 -0.88 -18.32
CA GLN A 144 -6.62 0.17 -19.31
C GLN A 144 -8.12 0.17 -19.62
N PRO A 145 -8.79 1.32 -19.78
CA PRO A 145 -10.18 1.35 -20.19
C PRO A 145 -10.31 0.62 -21.54
N ALA A 146 -11.19 -0.38 -21.61
CA ALA A 146 -11.56 -0.99 -22.87
C ALA A 146 -12.29 0.08 -23.71
N CYS A 147 -11.70 0.48 -24.84
CA CYS A 147 -12.34 1.34 -25.84
C CYS A 147 -13.57 0.68 -26.47
#